data_AF-A0A0J9YUZ7-F1
#
_entry.id   AF-A0A0J9YUZ7-F1
#
_cell.length_a   1.000
_cell.length_b   1.000
_cell.length_c   1.000
_cell.angle_alpha   90.00
_cell.angle_beta   90.00
_cell.angle_gamma   90.00
#
_symmetry.space_group_name_H-M   'P 1'
#
loop_
_entity.id
_entity.type
_entity.pdbx_description
1 polymer ?
#
loop_
_entity_poly.entity_id
_entity_poly.type
_entity_poly.pdbx_seq_one_letter_code
_entity_poly.pdbx_strand_id
1 'polypeptide(L)'
;MENVSLALGRALWVFLLAMIGSTTSQPLGGESVCTARPLARYSITFIGKWSQTAFPKQYPLFRPPAQWSSLLGAAHSSDYSMWRKNEYVSNGLRDFAERGEAWALMKEIEAAGEKLQSVHAVFSAPAIPSGTGQTSTELEVHPRHSLVSFVVRIVPSPDWFVGIDSLDLCEGGRWKEQV
;
A
#
# COMPACT_ATOMS: atom_id res chain seq x y z
N MET A 1 43.86 31.44 74.82
CA MET A 1 43.95 32.53 73.82
C MET A 1 42.82 32.25 72.84
N GLU A 2 41.60 32.69 73.15
CA GLU A 2 41.04 34.00 72.71
C GLU A 2 41.00 34.06 71.17
N ASN A 3 39.87 34.14 70.48
CA ASN A 3 38.75 35.04 70.73
C ASN A 3 37.42 34.54 70.15
N VAL A 4 36.35 34.91 70.86
CA VAL A 4 34.98 35.07 70.39
C VAL A 4 34.90 36.37 69.57
N SER A 5 34.14 36.41 68.47
CA SER A 5 33.28 37.57 68.17
C SER A 5 32.21 37.25 67.13
N LEU A 6 30.98 37.61 67.49
CA LEU A 6 29.77 37.58 66.69
C LEU A 6 29.80 38.63 65.58
N ALA A 7 29.16 38.35 64.45
CA ALA A 7 28.44 39.39 63.70
C ALA A 7 27.26 38.80 62.92
N LEU A 8 26.08 39.26 63.34
CA LEU A 8 24.74 39.05 62.83
C LEU A 8 24.55 39.89 61.55
N GLY A 9 24.00 39.33 60.46
CA GLY A 9 23.86 40.07 59.20
C GLY A 9 22.85 39.50 58.20
N ARG A 10 21.57 39.84 58.45
CA ARG A 10 20.34 39.74 57.63
C ARG A 10 20.46 39.48 56.12
N ALA A 11 19.71 38.47 55.68
CA ALA A 11 18.77 38.39 54.55
C ALA A 11 19.13 39.04 53.20
N LEU A 12 19.12 38.23 52.13
CA LEU A 12 18.42 38.54 50.87
C LEU A 12 18.22 37.25 50.05
N TRP A 13 16.96 36.89 49.88
CA TRP A 13 16.49 35.84 48.97
C TRP A 13 16.78 36.22 47.53
N VAL A 14 17.43 35.34 46.77
CA VAL A 14 17.28 35.30 45.31
C VAL A 14 17.09 33.84 44.91
N PHE A 15 15.82 33.47 44.71
CA PHE A 15 15.41 32.25 44.03
C PHE A 15 15.88 32.34 42.57
N LEU A 16 16.94 31.61 42.22
CA LEU A 16 17.29 31.40 40.82
C LEU A 16 16.43 30.23 40.31
N LEU A 17 15.32 30.57 39.65
CA LEU A 17 14.43 29.65 38.96
C LEU A 17 15.20 28.82 37.94
N ALA A 18 15.28 27.50 38.19
CA ALA A 18 15.67 26.53 37.18
C ALA A 18 14.60 26.53 36.08
N MET A 19 14.87 27.22 34.98
CA MET A 19 14.08 27.12 33.75
C MET A 19 14.39 25.76 33.12
N ILE A 20 13.74 24.71 33.63
CA ILE A 20 13.61 23.44 32.91
C ILE A 20 12.72 23.76 31.73
N GLY A 21 13.34 24.04 30.58
CA GLY A 21 12.63 24.14 29.32
C GLY A 21 11.90 22.83 29.07
N SER A 22 10.57 22.86 29.13
CA SER A 22 9.73 21.78 28.65
C SER A 22 9.96 21.67 27.14
N THR A 23 10.89 20.82 26.72
CA THR A 23 10.92 20.37 25.34
C THR A 23 9.66 19.57 25.12
N THR A 24 8.65 20.17 24.51
CA THR A 24 7.50 19.45 23.99
C THR A 24 8.04 18.45 22.98
N SER A 25 8.20 17.20 23.39
CA SER A 25 8.47 16.10 22.48
C SER A 25 7.22 15.92 21.63
N GLN A 26 7.21 16.59 20.49
CA GLN A 26 6.25 16.35 19.42
C GLN A 26 6.42 14.88 19.03
N PRO A 27 5.38 14.04 19.11
CA PRO A 27 5.51 12.67 18.63
C PRO A 27 5.86 12.78 17.15
N LEU A 28 7.03 12.23 16.79
CA LEU A 28 7.37 11.93 15.41
C LEU A 28 6.16 11.24 14.82
N GLY A 29 5.60 11.81 13.75
CA GLY A 29 4.36 11.34 13.13
C GLY A 29 4.45 9.84 12.90
N GLY A 30 3.87 9.07 13.82
CA GLY A 30 3.68 7.65 13.64
C GLY A 30 2.83 7.48 12.41
N GLU A 31 3.14 6.48 11.60
CA GLU A 31 2.25 6.01 10.54
C GLU A 31 0.83 6.08 11.06
N SER A 32 -0.02 6.86 10.37
CA SER A 32 -1.39 7.08 10.83
C SER A 32 -2.11 5.74 10.76
N VAL A 33 -2.10 5.01 11.87
CA VAL A 33 -2.76 3.71 11.99
C VAL A 33 -4.22 3.91 11.61
N CYS A 34 -4.70 3.14 10.64
CA CYS A 34 -6.09 3.22 10.22
C CYS A 34 -7.03 2.87 11.38
N THR A 35 -7.92 3.79 11.72
CA THR A 35 -8.89 3.67 12.82
C THR A 35 -10.34 3.64 12.31
N ALA A 36 -10.54 3.56 11.01
CA ALA A 36 -11.85 3.52 10.38
C ALA A 36 -12.71 2.36 10.92
N ARG A 37 -14.02 2.59 11.07
CA ARG A 37 -15.01 1.58 11.44
C ARG A 37 -16.34 1.95 10.78
N PRO A 38 -17.13 1.00 10.22
CA PRO A 38 -16.89 -0.45 10.07
C PRO A 38 -15.96 -0.81 8.88
N LEU A 39 -15.95 -2.08 8.43
CA LEU A 39 -15.38 -2.51 7.14
C LEU A 39 -15.96 -1.68 5.99
N ALA A 40 -15.22 -1.53 4.89
CA ALA A 40 -15.71 -0.87 3.68
C ALA A 40 -15.62 -1.78 2.47
N ARG A 41 -16.61 -1.67 1.57
CA ARG A 41 -16.66 -2.37 0.29
C ARG A 41 -16.39 -1.40 -0.83
N TYR A 42 -15.53 -1.80 -1.77
CA TYR A 42 -15.13 -1.01 -2.92
C TYR A 42 -15.33 -1.78 -4.20
N SER A 43 -15.74 -1.06 -5.24
CA SER A 43 -15.70 -1.54 -6.62
C SER A 43 -14.41 -1.06 -7.28
N ILE A 44 -13.59 -1.97 -7.79
CA ILE A 44 -12.46 -1.64 -8.65
C ILE A 44 -12.91 -1.79 -10.09
N THR A 45 -12.74 -0.73 -10.88
CA THR A 45 -12.92 -0.76 -12.34
C THR A 45 -11.59 -0.51 -13.03
N PHE A 46 -11.08 -1.53 -13.72
CA PHE A 46 -9.91 -1.41 -14.59
C PHE A 46 -10.35 -1.04 -16.01
N ILE A 47 -9.81 0.05 -16.54
CA ILE A 47 -10.11 0.53 -17.90
C ILE A 47 -8.83 0.43 -18.74
N GLY A 48 -8.81 -0.54 -19.65
CA GLY A 48 -7.75 -0.69 -20.65
C GLY A 48 -7.79 0.49 -21.62
N LYS A 49 -6.67 1.22 -21.74
CA LYS A 49 -6.51 2.38 -22.64
C LYS A 49 -5.44 2.15 -23.71
N TRP A 50 -5.04 0.89 -23.93
CA TRP A 50 -4.04 0.55 -24.95
C TRP A 50 -4.72 0.50 -26.31
N SER A 51 -4.76 1.63 -27.01
CA SER A 51 -5.31 1.73 -28.36
C SER A 51 -4.21 1.97 -29.38
N GLN A 52 -4.45 1.59 -30.64
CA GLN A 52 -3.52 1.86 -31.75
C GLN A 52 -3.30 3.36 -31.96
N THR A 53 -4.31 4.20 -31.68
CA THR A 53 -4.19 5.66 -31.80
C THR A 53 -3.24 6.24 -30.76
N ALA A 54 -3.36 5.81 -29.49
CA ALA A 54 -2.52 6.32 -28.41
C ALA A 54 -1.11 5.71 -28.42
N PHE A 55 -0.99 4.43 -28.82
CA PHE A 55 0.26 3.67 -28.84
C PHE A 55 0.45 2.99 -30.21
N PRO A 56 0.77 3.76 -31.27
CA PRO A 56 0.77 3.24 -32.65
C PRO A 56 1.97 2.34 -32.96
N LYS A 57 3.09 2.52 -32.25
CA LYS A 57 4.32 1.80 -32.54
C LYS A 57 4.15 0.32 -32.20
N GLN A 58 4.21 -0.53 -33.21
CA GLN A 58 4.14 -2.00 -33.09
C GLN A 58 2.92 -2.49 -32.29
N TYR A 59 1.78 -1.81 -32.42
CA TYR A 59 0.55 -2.23 -31.78
C TYR A 59 0.15 -3.65 -32.24
N PRO A 60 0.03 -4.65 -31.34
CA PRO A 60 -0.25 -6.03 -31.73
C PRO A 60 -1.66 -6.19 -32.31
N LEU A 61 -1.75 -6.59 -33.58
CA LEU A 61 -3.02 -6.79 -34.29
C LEU A 61 -3.41 -8.27 -34.44
N PHE A 62 -2.44 -9.19 -34.35
CA PHE A 62 -2.69 -10.60 -34.59
C PHE A 62 -1.71 -11.50 -33.83
N ARG A 63 -2.18 -12.69 -33.44
CA ARG A 63 -1.43 -13.79 -32.82
C ARG A 63 -0.48 -13.40 -31.65
N PRO A 64 -1.01 -12.97 -30.50
CA PRO A 64 -2.39 -12.53 -30.24
C PRO A 64 -2.57 -11.02 -30.50
N PRO A 65 -3.82 -10.54 -30.68
CA PRO A 65 -4.10 -9.11 -30.67
C PRO A 65 -3.80 -8.50 -29.29
N ALA A 66 -3.59 -7.19 -29.24
CA ALA A 66 -3.41 -6.43 -28.01
C ALA A 66 -4.62 -6.65 -27.07
N GLN A 67 -4.35 -7.08 -25.84
CA GLN A 67 -5.33 -7.44 -24.83
C GLN A 67 -4.71 -7.37 -23.43
N TRP A 68 -5.51 -7.65 -22.41
CA TRP A 68 -5.09 -7.68 -21.00
C TRP A 68 -5.37 -9.04 -20.39
N SER A 69 -4.51 -9.52 -19.50
CA SER A 69 -4.82 -10.71 -18.69
C SER A 69 -6.00 -10.44 -17.74
N SER A 70 -6.44 -11.48 -17.02
CA SER A 70 -7.25 -11.26 -15.82
C SER A 70 -6.53 -10.33 -14.86
N LEU A 71 -7.27 -9.57 -14.07
CA LEU A 71 -6.74 -8.80 -12.96
C LEU A 71 -6.66 -9.71 -11.74
N LEU A 72 -5.54 -9.66 -11.01
CA LEU A 72 -5.39 -10.32 -9.71
C LEU A 72 -4.88 -9.30 -8.69
N GLY A 73 -5.53 -9.27 -7.53
CA GLY A 73 -5.19 -8.34 -6.47
C GLY A 73 -5.54 -8.85 -5.08
N ALA A 74 -5.13 -8.10 -4.06
CA ALA A 74 -5.40 -8.40 -2.67
C ALA A 74 -5.59 -7.11 -1.85
N ALA A 75 -6.43 -7.20 -0.81
CA ALA A 75 -6.50 -6.25 0.28
C ALA A 75 -5.59 -6.76 1.42
N HIS A 76 -4.62 -5.96 1.85
CA HIS A 76 -3.50 -6.40 2.70
C HIS A 76 -2.97 -5.32 3.65
N SER A 77 -2.11 -5.73 4.59
CA SER A 77 -1.33 -4.86 5.47
C SER A 77 0.04 -4.55 4.84
N SER A 78 0.82 -3.65 5.45
CA SER A 78 2.19 -3.33 5.03
C SER A 78 3.17 -4.51 5.16
N ASP A 79 2.80 -5.57 5.89
CA ASP A 79 3.61 -6.79 6.03
C ASP A 79 3.61 -7.68 4.78
N TYR A 80 2.75 -7.39 3.82
CA TYR A 80 2.71 -8.06 2.51
C TYR A 80 3.01 -7.05 1.40
N SER A 81 3.80 -7.48 0.41
CA SER A 81 4.01 -6.76 -0.84
C SER A 81 3.77 -7.72 -2.00
N MET A 82 2.82 -7.38 -2.87
CA MET A 82 2.57 -8.13 -4.11
C MET A 82 3.69 -7.89 -5.12
N TRP A 83 4.08 -6.63 -5.28
CA TRP A 83 5.17 -6.17 -6.12
C TRP A 83 5.58 -4.79 -5.64
N ARG A 84 6.80 -4.36 -5.98
CA ARG A 84 7.28 -3.01 -5.69
C ARG A 84 8.29 -2.58 -6.73
N LYS A 85 8.29 -1.29 -7.07
CA LYS A 85 9.26 -0.74 -8.01
C LYS A 85 10.68 -0.89 -7.46
N ASN A 86 11.61 -1.34 -8.30
CA ASN A 86 13.01 -1.61 -7.98
C ASN A 86 13.26 -2.81 -7.03
N GLU A 87 12.24 -3.64 -6.79
CA GLU A 87 12.36 -4.91 -6.08
C GLU A 87 12.25 -6.09 -7.07
N TYR A 88 12.79 -7.24 -6.69
CA TYR A 88 12.57 -8.47 -7.45
C TYR A 88 11.13 -8.97 -7.27
N VAL A 89 10.55 -9.50 -8.34
CA VAL A 89 9.24 -10.16 -8.29
C VAL A 89 9.34 -11.56 -7.68
N SER A 90 8.26 -12.03 -7.06
CA SER A 90 8.15 -13.43 -6.63
C SER A 90 8.11 -14.38 -7.83
N ASN A 91 8.26 -15.69 -7.58
CA ASN A 91 8.12 -16.69 -8.65
C ASN A 91 6.69 -16.70 -9.21
N GLY A 92 5.67 -16.57 -8.35
CA GLY A 92 4.29 -16.48 -8.79
C GLY A 92 4.03 -15.26 -9.66
N LEU A 93 4.56 -14.10 -9.27
CA LEU A 93 4.41 -12.89 -10.08
C LEU A 93 5.21 -12.96 -11.39
N ARG A 94 6.40 -13.59 -11.43
CA ARG A 94 7.10 -13.87 -12.68
C ARG A 94 6.22 -14.68 -13.63
N ASP A 95 5.64 -15.77 -13.13
CA ASP A 95 4.81 -16.66 -13.94
C ASP A 95 3.55 -15.94 -14.47
N PHE A 96 2.93 -15.11 -13.63
CA PHE A 96 1.82 -14.26 -14.03
C PHE A 96 2.23 -13.19 -15.04
N ALA A 97 3.35 -12.51 -14.81
CA ALA A 97 3.84 -11.41 -15.64
C ALA A 97 4.33 -11.88 -17.00
N GLU A 98 4.83 -13.11 -17.14
CA GLU A 98 5.34 -13.67 -18.41
C GLU A 98 4.31 -14.48 -19.18
N ARG A 99 3.40 -15.19 -18.48
CA ARG A 99 2.50 -16.17 -19.10
C ARG A 99 1.02 -15.99 -18.76
N GLY A 100 0.69 -15.12 -17.80
CA GLY A 100 -0.66 -14.99 -17.29
C GLY A 100 -1.07 -16.12 -16.34
N GLU A 101 -0.12 -16.93 -15.88
CA GLU A 101 -0.36 -18.07 -14.99
C GLU A 101 -0.52 -17.57 -13.53
N ALA A 102 -1.77 -17.45 -13.08
CA ALA A 102 -2.11 -16.86 -11.78
C ALA A 102 -1.96 -17.80 -10.58
N TRP A 103 -1.89 -19.12 -10.81
CA TRP A 103 -1.99 -20.12 -9.73
C TRP A 103 -0.92 -19.96 -8.66
N ALA A 104 0.35 -19.83 -9.06
CA ALA A 104 1.46 -19.68 -8.12
C ALA A 104 1.35 -18.38 -7.32
N LEU A 105 0.97 -17.27 -7.96
CA LEU A 105 0.77 -15.99 -7.29
C LEU A 105 -0.41 -16.04 -6.30
N MET A 106 -1.52 -16.69 -6.66
CA MET A 106 -2.64 -16.92 -5.73
C MET A 106 -2.20 -17.70 -4.49
N LYS A 107 -1.38 -18.74 -4.66
CA LYS A 107 -0.83 -19.52 -3.54
C LYS A 107 0.11 -18.72 -2.65
N GLU A 108 0.89 -17.80 -3.21
CA GLU A 108 1.74 -16.88 -2.43
C GLU A 108 0.88 -15.92 -1.60
N ILE A 109 -0.18 -15.35 -2.19
CA ILE A 109 -1.13 -14.45 -1.49
C ILE A 109 -1.84 -15.19 -0.35
N GLU A 110 -2.38 -16.39 -0.61
CA GLU A 110 -3.03 -17.23 0.40
C GLU A 110 -2.07 -17.57 1.55
N ALA A 111 -0.84 -17.97 1.24
CA ALA A 111 0.15 -18.30 2.25
C ALA A 111 0.54 -17.09 3.12
N ALA A 112 0.56 -15.87 2.56
CA ALA A 112 0.79 -14.65 3.32
C ALA A 112 -0.36 -14.36 4.30
N GLY A 113 -1.61 -14.54 3.84
CA GLY A 113 -2.80 -14.47 4.69
C GLY A 113 -2.76 -15.46 5.84
N GLU A 114 -2.45 -16.73 5.57
CA GLU A 114 -2.43 -17.78 6.60
C GLU A 114 -1.29 -17.60 7.61
N LYS A 115 -0.05 -17.36 7.13
CA LYS A 115 1.14 -17.39 7.97
C LYS A 115 1.42 -16.07 8.68
N LEU A 116 1.17 -14.95 8.01
CA LEU A 116 1.50 -13.61 8.51
C LEU A 116 0.27 -12.82 8.94
N GLN A 117 -0.94 -13.30 8.61
CA GLN A 117 -2.18 -12.55 8.81
C GLN A 117 -2.14 -11.19 8.10
N SER A 118 -1.37 -11.09 7.01
CA SER A 118 -1.10 -9.84 6.29
C SER A 118 -2.04 -9.60 5.11
N VAL A 119 -2.88 -10.57 4.75
CA VAL A 119 -3.86 -10.47 3.66
C VAL A 119 -5.25 -10.72 4.22
N HIS A 120 -6.19 -9.82 3.89
CA HIS A 120 -7.59 -9.95 4.28
C HIS A 120 -8.43 -10.66 3.21
N ALA A 121 -8.27 -10.26 1.95
CA ALA A 121 -9.06 -10.79 0.85
C ALA A 121 -8.25 -10.80 -0.45
N VAL A 122 -8.49 -11.82 -1.28
CA VAL A 122 -8.03 -11.90 -2.67
C VAL A 122 -9.19 -11.52 -3.57
N PHE A 123 -8.94 -10.71 -4.59
CA PHE A 123 -9.94 -10.35 -5.59
C PHE A 123 -9.37 -10.51 -6.99
N SER A 124 -10.26 -10.76 -7.95
CA SER A 124 -9.89 -10.85 -9.36
C SER A 124 -10.99 -10.32 -10.24
N ALA A 125 -10.64 -9.89 -11.45
CA ALA A 125 -11.58 -9.48 -12.47
C ALA A 125 -11.27 -10.20 -13.81
N PRO A 126 -12.28 -10.52 -14.64
CA PRO A 126 -12.07 -11.17 -15.93
C PRO A 126 -11.09 -10.44 -16.84
N ALA A 127 -10.39 -11.19 -17.68
CA ALA A 127 -9.51 -10.65 -18.73
C ALA A 127 -10.27 -9.78 -19.74
N ILE A 128 -9.57 -8.81 -20.34
CA ILE A 128 -10.13 -7.97 -21.41
C ILE A 128 -9.52 -8.43 -22.74
N PRO A 129 -10.30 -9.00 -23.68
CA PRO A 129 -9.80 -9.58 -24.94
C PRO A 129 -9.44 -8.52 -26.01
N SER A 130 -9.18 -7.29 -25.60
CA SER A 130 -8.85 -6.14 -26.47
C SER A 130 -8.03 -5.10 -25.71
N GLY A 131 -7.21 -4.31 -26.41
CA GLY A 131 -6.35 -3.29 -25.80
C GLY A 131 -7.15 -2.16 -25.12
N THR A 132 -8.37 -1.91 -25.60
CA THR A 132 -9.35 -1.05 -24.93
C THR A 132 -10.54 -1.85 -24.43
N GLY A 133 -11.03 -1.54 -23.23
CA GLY A 133 -12.17 -2.19 -22.62
C GLY A 133 -12.20 -1.94 -21.12
N GLN A 134 -13.13 -2.56 -20.42
CA GLN A 134 -13.19 -2.48 -18.97
C GLN A 134 -13.51 -3.82 -18.33
N THR A 135 -13.06 -4.01 -17.11
CA THR A 135 -13.42 -5.13 -16.23
C THR A 135 -13.53 -4.58 -14.81
N SER A 136 -14.35 -5.20 -13.97
CA SER A 136 -14.53 -4.76 -12.60
C SER A 136 -14.70 -5.92 -11.63
N THR A 137 -14.44 -5.65 -10.36
CA THR A 137 -14.63 -6.59 -9.26
C THR A 137 -14.86 -5.83 -7.96
N GLU A 138 -15.40 -6.51 -6.97
CA GLU A 138 -15.62 -5.95 -5.64
C GLU A 138 -14.58 -6.49 -4.66
N LEU A 139 -14.19 -5.66 -3.70
CA LEU A 139 -13.34 -6.05 -2.58
C LEU A 139 -13.89 -5.48 -1.28
N GLU A 140 -13.51 -6.09 -0.17
CA GLU A 140 -13.72 -5.57 1.17
C GLU A 140 -12.37 -5.22 1.79
N VAL A 141 -12.28 -4.07 2.47
CA VAL A 141 -11.10 -3.68 3.24
C VAL A 141 -11.43 -3.60 4.72
N HIS A 142 -10.45 -4.03 5.52
CA HIS A 142 -10.46 -3.99 6.97
C HIS A 142 -9.45 -2.95 7.47
N PRO A 143 -9.63 -2.30 8.63
CA PRO A 143 -8.69 -1.27 9.12
C PRO A 143 -7.24 -1.77 9.30
N ARG A 144 -7.05 -3.07 9.56
CA ARG A 144 -5.71 -3.71 9.61
C ARG A 144 -5.12 -4.03 8.24
N HIS A 145 -5.94 -3.95 7.19
CA HIS A 145 -5.64 -4.38 5.82
C HIS A 145 -6.22 -3.35 4.84
N SER A 146 -5.85 -2.10 5.02
CA SER A 146 -6.38 -0.97 4.25
C SER A 146 -5.68 -0.76 2.91
N LEU A 147 -4.57 -1.48 2.67
CA LEU A 147 -3.80 -1.39 1.44
C LEU A 147 -4.38 -2.29 0.38
N VAL A 148 -4.37 -1.80 -0.86
CA VAL A 148 -4.78 -2.56 -2.03
C VAL A 148 -3.64 -2.62 -3.02
N SER A 149 -3.31 -3.83 -3.46
CA SER A 149 -2.40 -4.07 -4.58
C SER A 149 -3.07 -4.94 -5.64
N PHE A 150 -2.77 -4.68 -6.90
CA PHE A 150 -3.17 -5.56 -8.00
C PHE A 150 -2.20 -5.50 -9.16
N VAL A 151 -2.29 -6.49 -10.04
CA VAL A 151 -1.51 -6.60 -11.26
C VAL A 151 -2.38 -7.06 -12.43
N VAL A 152 -2.07 -6.54 -13.62
CA VAL A 152 -2.64 -6.93 -14.92
C VAL A 152 -1.51 -7.02 -15.94
N ARG A 153 -1.29 -8.21 -16.53
CA ARG A 153 -0.29 -8.41 -17.59
C ARG A 153 -0.75 -7.78 -18.90
N ILE A 154 0.18 -7.12 -19.58
CA ILE A 154 0.01 -6.63 -20.95
C ILE A 154 0.21 -7.82 -21.90
N VAL A 155 -0.75 -8.10 -22.77
CA VAL A 155 -0.70 -9.28 -23.65
C VAL A 155 -0.79 -8.85 -25.12
N PRO A 156 0.16 -9.26 -25.98
CA PRO A 156 1.41 -9.95 -25.67
C PRO A 156 2.47 -8.99 -25.10
N SER A 157 3.35 -9.51 -24.25
CA SER A 157 4.59 -8.84 -23.83
C SER A 157 5.61 -9.86 -23.30
N PRO A 158 6.91 -9.50 -23.22
CA PRO A 158 7.90 -10.34 -22.55
C PRO A 158 7.51 -10.58 -21.08
N ASP A 159 7.45 -9.52 -20.28
CA ASP A 159 7.25 -9.53 -18.83
C ASP A 159 6.53 -8.26 -18.33
N TRP A 160 5.81 -7.57 -19.23
CA TRP A 160 5.23 -6.25 -18.91
C TRP A 160 3.88 -6.39 -18.23
N PHE A 161 3.68 -5.60 -17.19
CA PHE A 161 2.41 -5.48 -16.48
C PHE A 161 2.16 -4.03 -16.04
N VAL A 162 0.90 -3.76 -15.72
CA VAL A 162 0.47 -2.57 -14.99
C VAL A 162 -0.16 -3.00 -13.67
N GLY A 163 -0.23 -2.10 -12.71
CA GLY A 163 -0.79 -2.42 -11.40
C GLY A 163 -0.76 -1.24 -10.45
N ILE A 164 -1.23 -1.51 -9.23
CA ILE A 164 -1.08 -0.63 -8.08
C ILE A 164 -0.32 -1.40 -7.00
N ASP A 165 0.64 -0.75 -6.37
CA ASP A 165 1.38 -1.23 -5.19
C ASP A 165 0.92 -0.42 -3.98
N SER A 166 0.33 -1.12 -3.00
CA SER A 166 0.08 -0.64 -1.65
C SER A 166 -0.70 0.68 -1.56
N LEU A 167 -1.77 0.83 -2.35
CA LEU A 167 -2.65 1.99 -2.25
C LEU A 167 -3.47 1.91 -0.96
N ASP A 168 -3.26 2.86 -0.05
CA ASP A 168 -4.04 2.96 1.18
C ASP A 168 -5.41 3.58 0.92
N LEU A 169 -6.48 2.83 1.19
CA LEU A 169 -7.87 3.31 1.12
C LEU A 169 -8.33 3.98 2.41
N CYS A 170 -7.53 3.92 3.47
CA CYS A 170 -7.82 4.60 4.73
C CYS A 170 -7.12 5.96 4.80
N GLU A 171 -7.78 6.93 5.40
CA GLU A 171 -7.20 8.22 5.77
C GLU A 171 -7.56 8.54 7.21
N GLY A 172 -6.66 8.16 8.12
CA GLY A 172 -6.84 8.28 9.57
C GLY A 172 -8.01 7.44 10.08
N GLY A 173 -9.15 8.07 10.30
CA GLY A 173 -10.37 7.42 10.83
C GLY A 173 -11.47 7.22 9.81
N ARG A 174 -11.23 7.50 8.53
CA ARG A 174 -12.24 7.45 7.46
C ARG A 174 -11.75 6.67 6.26
N TRP A 175 -12.68 6.03 5.58
CA TRP A 175 -12.45 5.40 4.28
C TRP A 175 -12.52 6.47 3.19
N LYS A 176 -11.62 6.40 2.21
CA LYS A 176 -11.66 7.30 1.04
C LYS A 176 -12.87 6.95 0.19
N GLU A 177 -13.71 7.91 -0.17
CA GLU A 177 -14.91 7.63 -0.98
C GLU A 177 -14.55 7.14 -2.40
N GLN A 178 -13.45 7.64 -2.97
CA GLN A 178 -12.93 7.26 -4.28
C GLN A 178 -11.44 7.58 -4.41
N VAL A 179 -10.78 6.96 -5.39
CA VAL A 179 -9.39 7.24 -5.80
C VAL A 179 -9.32 7.36 -7.31
#